data_AF-A0A5J5NR04-F1
#
_entry.id   AF-A0A5J5NR04-F1
#
_cell.length_a   1.000
_cell.length_b   1.000
_cell.length_c   1.000
_cell.angle_alpha   90.00
_cell.angle_beta   90.00
_cell.angle_gamma   90.00
#
_symmetry.space_group_name_H-M   'P 1'
#
loop_
_entity.id
_entity.type
_entity.pdbx_description
1 polymer ?
#
loop_
_entity_poly.entity_id
_entity_poly.type
_entity_poly.pdbx_seq_one_letter_code
_entity_poly.pdbx_strand_id
1 'polypeptide(L)' 'MSGKITMAMAALFVVLAANVLQSTNGVSFTVGDFTGWIKPIKEDFYQNWAHGKSFVKGDVLGSNPVLKNLKKLQR' A
#
# COMPACT_ATOMS: atom_id res chain seq x y z
N MET A 1 -34.43 -27.55 17.54
CA MET A 1 -33.57 -26.40 17.93
C MET A 1 -32.23 -26.29 17.17
N SER A 2 -31.80 -27.31 16.41
CA SER A 2 -30.46 -27.37 15.76
C SER A 2 -30.27 -26.40 14.56
N GLY A 3 -31.19 -26.37 13.59
CA GLY A 3 -30.97 -25.61 12.34
C GLY A 3 -30.86 -24.09 12.48
N LYS A 4 -31.52 -23.49 13.49
CA LYS A 4 -31.47 -22.04 13.73
C LYS A 4 -30.10 -21.59 14.25
N ILE A 5 -29.44 -22.44 15.05
CA ILE A 5 -28.10 -22.19 15.59
C ILE A 5 -27.06 -22.36 14.48
N THR A 6 -27.22 -23.35 13.61
CA THR A 6 -26.33 -23.56 12.44
C THR A 6 -26.40 -22.38 11.46
N MET A 7 -27.58 -21.84 11.18
CA MET A 7 -27.72 -20.66 10.32
C MET A 7 -27.15 -19.39 10.95
N ALA A 8 -27.34 -19.20 12.26
CA ALA A 8 -26.74 -18.07 12.97
C ALA A 8 -25.20 -18.14 12.94
N MET A 9 -24.62 -19.34 13.12
CA MET A 9 -23.17 -19.53 13.04
C MET A 9 -22.64 -19.26 11.62
N ALA A 10 -23.32 -19.76 10.58
CA ALA A 10 -22.96 -19.50 9.20
C ALA A 10 -23.02 -17.99 8.86
N ALA A 11 -24.06 -17.29 9.31
CA ALA A 11 -24.17 -15.84 9.15
C ALA A 11 -23.03 -15.10 9.87
N LEU A 12 -22.65 -15.54 11.07
CA LEU A 12 -21.54 -14.95 11.82
C LEU A 12 -20.21 -15.11 11.08
N PHE A 13 -19.95 -16.29 10.52
CA PHE A 13 -18.74 -16.56 9.72
C PHE A 13 -18.68 -15.71 8.44
N VAL A 14 -19.80 -15.54 7.75
CA VAL A 14 -19.89 -14.69 6.55
C VAL A 14 -19.62 -13.22 6.90
N VAL A 15 -20.18 -12.73 8.01
CA VAL A 15 -19.92 -11.36 8.49
C VAL A 15 -18.47 -11.17 8.92
N LEU A 16 -17.86 -12.14 9.59
CA LEU A 16 -16.42 -12.10 9.92
C LEU A 16 -15.56 -12.06 8.66
N ALA A 17 -15.82 -12.92 7.67
CA ALA A 17 -15.08 -12.96 6.42
C ALA A 17 -15.22 -11.67 5.59
N ALA A 18 -16.40 -11.05 5.60
CA ALA A 18 -16.64 -9.77 4.92
C ALA A 18 -15.82 -8.62 5.55
N ASN A 19 -15.60 -8.65 6.87
CA ASN A 19 -14.78 -7.65 7.56
C ASN A 19 -13.27 -7.84 7.36
N VAL A 20 -12.81 -9.06 7.03
CA VAL A 20 -11.39 -9.32 6.71
C VAL A 20 -10.99 -8.68 5.36
N LEU A 21 -11.96 -8.40 4.48
CA LEU A 21 -11.75 -7.76 3.18
C LEU A 21 -11.77 -6.23 3.21
N GLN A 22 -11.73 -5.60 4.41
CA GLN A 22 -11.54 -4.15 4.52
C GLN A 22 -10.17 -3.77 3.92
N SER A 23 -10.19 -3.52 2.62
CA SER A 23 -9.06 -3.04 1.85
C SER A 23 -8.75 -1.65 2.38
N THR A 24 -7.58 -1.50 3.00
CA THR A 24 -7.02 -0.18 3.22
C THR A 24 -6.85 0.45 1.83
N ASN A 25 -7.63 1.49 1.54
CA ASN A 25 -7.48 2.28 0.31
C ASN A 25 -6.23 3.16 0.46
N GLY A 26 -5.07 2.51 0.53
CA GLY A 26 -3.78 3.15 0.57
C GLY A 26 -3.38 3.58 -0.83
N VAL A 27 -3.06 4.85 -0.99
CA VAL A 27 -2.47 5.37 -2.22
C VAL A 27 -1.00 4.93 -2.27
N SER A 28 -0.57 4.45 -3.43
CA SER A 28 0.84 4.13 -3.67
C SER A 28 1.56 5.36 -4.22
N PHE A 29 2.52 5.88 -3.47
CA PHE A 29 3.37 6.99 -3.90
C PHE A 29 4.76 6.48 -4.29
N THR A 30 5.22 6.85 -5.48
CA THR A 30 6.60 6.59 -5.91
C THR A 30 7.51 7.69 -5.37
N VAL A 31 8.47 7.30 -4.52
CA VAL A 31 9.42 8.25 -3.92
C VAL A 31 10.32 8.84 -5.00
N GLY A 32 10.40 10.17 -5.05
CA GLY A 32 11.15 10.90 -6.08
C GLY A 32 10.53 10.80 -7.48
N ASP A 33 9.26 10.39 -7.59
CA ASP A 33 8.50 10.23 -8.83
C ASP A 33 9.31 9.49 -9.92
N PHE A 34 9.66 10.14 -11.04
CA PHE A 34 10.45 9.53 -12.11
C PHE A 34 11.92 9.32 -11.75
N THR A 35 12.47 10.15 -10.86
CA THR A 35 13.87 10.07 -10.42
C THR A 35 14.10 8.88 -9.49
N GLY A 36 13.09 8.49 -8.72
CA GLY A 36 13.16 7.37 -7.79
C GLY A 36 13.92 7.69 -6.49
N TRP A 37 14.16 6.66 -5.69
CA TRP A 37 14.90 6.75 -4.44
C TRP A 37 16.41 6.71 -4.68
N ILE A 38 17.02 7.88 -4.87
CA ILE A 38 18.47 8.05 -5.12
C ILE A 38 19.12 8.93 -4.05
N LYS A 39 20.46 8.92 -3.98
CA LYS A 39 21.18 9.95 -3.21
C LYS A 39 20.98 11.29 -3.91
N PRO A 40 20.31 12.28 -3.28
CA PRO A 40 20.02 13.53 -3.94
C PRO A 40 21.27 14.41 -3.98
N ILE A 41 21.41 15.17 -5.07
CA ILE A 41 22.50 16.13 -5.26
C ILE A 41 22.21 17.43 -4.49
N LYS A 42 20.92 17.74 -4.31
CA LYS A 42 20.41 18.89 -3.55
C LYS A 42 19.64 18.42 -2.32
N GLU A 43 19.81 19.09 -1.19
CA GLU A 43 19.16 18.71 0.08
C GLU A 43 17.62 18.83 0.04
N ASP A 44 17.10 19.75 -0.78
CA ASP A 44 15.68 20.06 -0.90
C ASP A 44 14.89 19.04 -1.76
N PHE A 45 15.57 18.10 -2.42
CA PHE A 45 14.94 17.20 -3.39
C PHE A 45 13.73 16.43 -2.82
N TYR A 46 13.87 15.84 -1.63
CA TYR A 46 12.79 15.09 -1.01
C TYR A 46 11.74 15.98 -0.34
N GLN A 47 12.11 17.20 0.07
CA GLN A 47 11.16 18.18 0.57
C GLN A 47 10.25 18.68 -0.55
N ASN A 48 10.82 19.01 -1.71
CA ASN A 48 10.04 19.37 -2.89
C ASN A 48 9.16 18.22 -3.38
N TRP A 49 9.67 16.99 -3.36
CA TRP A 49 8.85 15.82 -3.73
C TRP A 49 7.67 15.63 -2.76
N ALA A 50 7.88 15.78 -1.45
CA ALA A 50 6.80 15.65 -0.47
C ALA A 50 5.84 16.85 -0.46
N HIS A 51 6.22 17.98 -1.06
CA HIS A 51 5.44 19.20 -1.03
C HIS A 51 4.08 19.02 -1.74
N GLY A 52 3.00 19.29 -1.03
CA GLY A 52 1.63 19.13 -1.53
C GLY A 52 1.11 17.68 -1.54
N LYS A 53 1.88 16.70 -1.05
CA LYS A 53 1.39 15.32 -0.86
C LYS A 53 0.90 15.14 0.58
N SER A 54 -0.29 14.57 0.75
CA SER A 54 -0.83 14.20 2.06
C SER A 54 -0.71 12.70 2.23
N PHE A 55 0.04 12.27 3.25
CA PHE A 55 0.20 10.85 3.58
C PHE A 55 -0.80 10.48 4.66
N VAL A 56 -1.69 9.54 4.34
CA VAL A 56 -2.66 8.98 5.28
C VAL A 56 -2.25 7.57 5.70
N LYS A 57 -2.70 7.15 6.89
CA LYS A 57 -2.40 5.81 7.40
C LYS A 57 -2.96 4.76 6.44
N GLY A 58 -2.09 3.92 5.91
CA GLY A 58 -2.44 2.91 4.91
C GLY A 58 -1.74 3.13 3.56
N ASP A 59 -1.20 4.32 3.31
CA ASP A 59 -0.44 4.63 2.10
C ASP A 59 0.91 3.90 2.07
N VAL A 60 1.37 3.58 0.86
CA VAL A 60 2.62 2.86 0.63
C VAL A 60 3.60 3.75 -0.13
N LEU A 61 4.78 3.97 0.46
CA LEU A 61 5.90 4.64 -0.19
C LEU A 61 6.78 3.61 -0.91
N GLY A 62 6.65 3.55 -2.23
CA GLY A 62 7.35 2.59 -3.07
C GLY A 62 8.63 3.16 -3.70
N SER A 63 9.63 2.29 -3.88
CA SER A 63 10.75 2.56 -4.79
C SER A 63 10.32 2.29 -6.24
N ASN A 64 10.80 3.14 -7.16
CA ASN A 64 10.44 3.08 -8.59
C ASN A 64 10.59 1.65 -9.18
N PRO A 65 9.54 1.07 -9.79
CA PRO A 65 9.59 -0.27 -10.38
C PRO A 65 10.62 -0.40 -11.52
N VAL A 66 10.98 0.67 -12.21
CA VAL A 66 12.02 0.65 -13.26
C VAL A 66 13.38 0.21 -12.70
N LEU A 67 13.72 0.63 -11.48
CA LEU A 67 14.97 0.26 -10.81
C LEU A 67 14.97 -1.22 -10.33
N LYS A 68 13.79 -1.81 -10.08
CA LYS A 68 13.69 -3.23 -9.72
C LYS A 68 14.06 -4.14 -10.88
N ASN A 69 13.66 -3.78 -12.11
CA ASN A 69 13.99 -4.56 -13.30
C ASN A 69 15.49 -4.47 -13.62
N LEU A 70 16.10 -3.28 -13.48
CA LEU A 70 17.55 -3.09 -13.66
C LEU A 70 18.38 -3.91 -12.65
N LYS A 71 17.95 -4.04 -11.38
CA LYS A 71 18.66 -4.89 -10.41
C LYS A 71 18.53 -6.39 -10.67
N LYS A 72 17.45 -6.84 -11.33
CA LYS A 72 17.30 -8.25 -11.72
C LYS A 72 18.16 -8.63 -12.93
N LEU A 73 18.48 -7.68 -13.81
CA LEU A 73 19.37 -7.86 -14.96
C LEU A 73 20.87 -7.80 -14.61
N GLN A 74 21.21 -7.59 -13.34
CA GLN A 74 22.59 -7.53 -12.83
C GLN A 74 22.87 -8.67 -11.82
N ARG A 75 22.04 -9.72 -11.81
CA ARG A 75 22.21 -10.93 -10.99
C ARG A 75 22.14 -12.18 -11.84
#